data_AF-A0A2H5TNV1-F1
#
_entry.id   AF-A0A2H5TNV1-F1
#
_cell.length_a   1.000
_cell.length_b   1.000
_cell.length_c   1.000
_cell.angle_alpha   90.00
_cell.angle_beta   90.00
_cell.angle_gamma   90.00
#
_symmetry.space_group_name_H-M   'P 1'
#
loop_
_entity.id
_entity.type
_entity.pdbx_description
1 polymer ?
#
loop_
_entity_poly.entity_id
_entity_poly.type
_entity_poly.pdbx_seq_one_letter_code
_entity_poly.pdbx_strand_id
1 'polypeptide(L)'
;MSEAVWNCVGSQRPMVKRCNSLTASASQSSLIVDIPCEVFIDICKFLPPLDLFTLSLVCKNFRNWLVARSNFGTEQIWRTARINWLTHLRSPPNGMPEQCYVFLHLIELGCQFCGNGKIDPHGGLPCEIPARIYWCFRVRCCQKCLLERTVTSKQIKEEGKVHSDLLRILPHYFKNNRPHIYWRSQVEAAYQEYVNLDRKDFDKWIYDKSIQLEEQNKIAAACAGSTQAELKKNQIGEKLKMLIRKLSLVVPNDANRTQRQVEVELKRCATYKKYTTNNNNKANFLIRLFNEDHWDLFQNLIRQEYEEKRKYAALRAQQFDIFCKTYSMVPEKFSMKDPIIKYLPYCRSFKTPYWDVTVPLEDNFLEKELIPTLCNEAAAIAKRSERTYPITTLTYALSLRNRHLFHCKLCENIGSPTPVLAYKDVKLHLQTQHDVKNISMKWMTTINYLAVGKSILKRDSQVVCFFFPLDD
;
A
#
# COMPACT_ATOMS: atom_id res chain seq x y z
N MET A 1 -44.52 3.31 23.15
CA MET A 1 -43.06 3.15 23.33
C MET A 1 -42.48 2.70 22.00
N SER A 2 -42.00 3.63 21.16
CA SER A 2 -41.42 3.30 19.85
C SER A 2 -40.00 2.75 20.04
N GLU A 3 -39.84 1.45 19.76
CA GLU A 3 -38.55 0.78 19.79
C GLU A 3 -37.60 1.44 18.79
N ALA A 4 -36.58 2.14 19.31
CA ALA A 4 -35.51 2.72 18.50
C ALA A 4 -34.90 1.62 17.61
N VAL A 5 -35.03 1.79 16.29
CA VAL A 5 -34.45 0.90 15.29
C VAL A 5 -32.93 0.86 15.47
N TRP A 6 -32.41 -0.25 15.98
CA TRP A 6 -30.97 -0.45 16.15
C TRP A 6 -30.30 -0.63 14.77
N ASN A 7 -29.58 0.40 14.32
CA ASN A 7 -28.86 0.43 13.04
C ASN A 7 -27.69 -0.57 12.95
N CYS A 8 -27.33 -1.24 14.06
CA CYS A 8 -26.14 -2.09 14.17
C CYS A 8 -26.12 -3.30 13.22
N VAL A 9 -27.31 -3.82 12.85
CA VAL A 9 -27.43 -5.11 12.14
C VAL A 9 -28.26 -5.01 10.85
N GLY A 10 -29.20 -4.07 10.77
CA GLY A 10 -30.21 -4.03 9.69
C GLY A 10 -29.66 -3.82 8.27
N SER A 11 -28.46 -3.24 8.13
CA SER A 11 -27.94 -2.80 6.83
C SER A 11 -26.90 -3.72 6.18
N GLN A 12 -26.51 -4.83 6.82
CA GLN A 12 -25.46 -5.70 6.29
C GLN A 12 -26.02 -6.78 5.35
N ARG A 13 -26.44 -6.37 4.15
CA ARG A 13 -26.37 -7.27 2.99
C ARG A 13 -25.15 -6.88 2.17
N PRO A 14 -24.05 -7.65 2.19
CA PRO A 14 -23.09 -7.54 1.10
C PRO A 14 -23.80 -7.87 -0.21
N MET A 15 -23.51 -7.14 -1.29
CA MET A 15 -23.81 -7.61 -2.65
C MET A 15 -22.91 -8.81 -2.93
N VAL A 16 -23.27 -9.97 -2.40
CA VAL A 16 -22.65 -11.23 -2.81
C VAL A 16 -23.17 -11.50 -4.21
N LYS A 17 -22.28 -11.44 -5.22
CA LYS A 17 -22.58 -12.02 -6.53
C LYS A 17 -22.93 -13.49 -6.27
N ARG A 18 -24.19 -13.86 -6.52
CA ARG A 18 -24.63 -15.25 -6.49
C ARG A 18 -23.75 -16.04 -7.46
N CYS A 19 -22.85 -16.88 -6.95
CA CYS A 19 -22.23 -17.92 -7.76
C CYS A 19 -23.33 -18.94 -8.08
N ASN A 20 -23.97 -18.79 -9.23
CA ASN A 20 -24.86 -19.80 -9.79
C ASN A 20 -24.01 -20.89 -10.43
N SER A 21 -23.37 -21.72 -9.61
CA SER A 21 -22.76 -22.96 -10.10
C SER A 21 -22.52 -23.89 -8.91
N LEU A 22 -23.55 -24.66 -8.56
CA LEU A 22 -23.46 -25.96 -7.89
C LEU A 22 -24.84 -26.62 -8.06
N THR A 23 -25.08 -27.14 -9.26
CA THR A 23 -26.04 -28.24 -9.45
C THR A 23 -25.28 -29.53 -9.15
N ALA A 24 -25.41 -30.04 -7.93
CA ALA A 24 -25.05 -31.41 -7.60
C ALA A 24 -25.98 -31.90 -6.47
N SER A 25 -26.81 -32.88 -6.83
CA SER A 25 -27.61 -33.84 -6.04
C SER A 25 -27.75 -33.62 -4.53
N ALA A 26 -29.00 -33.49 -4.10
CA ALA A 26 -29.42 -33.61 -2.71
C ALA A 26 -29.18 -35.02 -2.15
N SER A 27 -28.44 -35.12 -1.04
CA SER A 27 -28.74 -35.97 0.14
C SER A 27 -27.56 -35.97 1.12
N GLN A 28 -27.24 -34.82 1.70
CA GLN A 28 -26.57 -34.76 3.00
C GLN A 28 -27.43 -33.85 3.86
N SER A 29 -28.29 -34.43 4.69
CA SER A 29 -28.86 -33.72 5.83
C SER A 29 -27.68 -33.19 6.63
N SER A 30 -27.44 -31.89 6.55
CA SER A 30 -26.36 -31.26 7.31
C SER A 30 -26.68 -31.46 8.79
N LEU A 31 -25.89 -32.27 9.49
CA LEU A 31 -25.99 -32.55 10.94
C LEU A 31 -26.22 -31.28 11.78
N ILE A 32 -25.71 -30.15 11.29
CA ILE A 32 -25.78 -28.81 11.88
C ILE A 32 -27.20 -28.19 11.89
N VAL A 33 -28.10 -28.61 11.00
CA VAL A 33 -29.49 -28.11 10.94
C VAL A 33 -30.40 -28.83 11.94
N ASP A 34 -30.00 -30.04 12.36
CA ASP A 34 -30.75 -30.89 13.29
C ASP A 34 -30.27 -30.75 14.75
N ILE A 35 -29.31 -29.85 15.02
CA ILE A 35 -28.82 -29.59 16.39
C ILE A 35 -29.91 -28.84 17.18
N PRO A 36 -30.33 -29.34 18.36
CA PRO A 36 -31.21 -28.61 19.26
C PRO A 36 -30.63 -27.24 19.61
N CYS A 37 -31.48 -26.23 19.75
CA CYS A 37 -31.03 -24.86 19.99
C CYS A 37 -30.15 -24.74 21.24
N GLU A 38 -30.40 -25.51 22.31
CA GLU A 38 -29.59 -25.49 23.53
C GLU A 38 -28.16 -25.97 23.28
N VAL A 39 -27.99 -27.08 22.55
CA VAL A 39 -26.67 -27.64 22.22
C VAL A 39 -25.90 -26.67 21.32
N PHE A 40 -26.58 -26.04 20.36
CA PHE A 40 -25.96 -25.01 19.52
C PHE A 40 -25.48 -23.81 20.36
N ILE A 41 -26.31 -23.33 21.28
CA ILE A 41 -25.95 -22.22 22.19
C ILE A 41 -24.74 -22.59 23.04
N ASP A 42 -24.65 -23.82 23.52
CA ASP A 42 -23.50 -24.31 24.29
C ASP A 42 -22.23 -24.37 23.45
N ILE A 43 -22.29 -24.82 22.19
CA ILE A 43 -21.15 -24.76 21.27
C ILE A 43 -20.69 -23.30 21.10
N CYS A 44 -21.63 -22.36 20.91
CA CYS A 44 -21.31 -20.96 20.70
C CYS A 44 -20.56 -20.30 21.87
N LYS A 45 -20.66 -20.81 23.11
CA LYS A 45 -19.91 -20.30 24.26
C LYS A 45 -18.39 -20.46 24.12
N PHE A 46 -17.95 -21.40 23.28
CA PHE A 46 -16.54 -21.68 23.04
C PHE A 46 -15.96 -20.96 21.81
N LEU A 47 -16.77 -20.20 21.09
CA LEU A 47 -16.34 -19.56 19.84
C LEU A 47 -15.93 -18.10 20.06
N PRO A 48 -14.90 -17.62 19.34
CA PRO A 48 -14.55 -16.21 19.35
C PRO A 48 -15.65 -15.38 18.66
N PRO A 49 -15.80 -14.09 19.03
CA PRO A 49 -16.81 -13.20 18.45
C PRO A 49 -16.85 -13.12 16.92
N LEU A 50 -15.69 -13.25 16.25
CA LEU A 50 -15.60 -13.24 14.79
C LEU A 50 -16.27 -14.47 14.16
N ASP A 51 -16.12 -15.64 14.78
CA ASP A 51 -16.71 -16.89 14.31
C ASP A 51 -18.22 -16.89 14.56
N LEU A 52 -18.67 -16.37 15.71
CA LEU A 52 -20.09 -16.15 15.98
C LEU A 52 -20.74 -15.25 14.93
N PHE A 53 -20.07 -14.16 14.56
CA PHE A 53 -20.55 -13.32 13.46
C PHE A 53 -20.63 -14.11 12.15
N THR A 54 -19.59 -14.86 11.80
CA THR A 54 -19.53 -15.64 10.57
C THR A 54 -20.65 -16.70 10.52
N LEU A 55 -20.90 -17.39 11.63
CA LEU A 55 -22.00 -18.35 11.78
C LEU A 55 -23.37 -17.70 11.59
N SER A 56 -23.55 -16.46 12.07
CA SER A 56 -24.80 -15.72 11.87
C SER A 56 -25.13 -15.44 10.39
N LEU A 57 -24.14 -15.56 9.49
CA LEU A 57 -24.32 -15.38 8.06
C LEU A 57 -24.66 -16.68 7.32
N VAL A 58 -24.53 -17.85 7.97
CA VAL A 58 -24.69 -19.16 7.32
C VAL A 58 -26.15 -19.49 7.02
N CYS A 59 -27.05 -19.34 8.00
CA CYS A 59 -28.48 -19.64 7.81
C CYS A 59 -29.38 -18.73 8.65
N LYS A 60 -30.69 -18.74 8.34
CA LYS A 60 -31.69 -17.94 9.06
C LYS A 60 -31.81 -18.32 10.54
N ASN A 61 -31.70 -19.61 10.87
CA ASN A 61 -31.81 -20.07 12.25
C ASN A 61 -30.66 -19.54 13.10
N PHE A 62 -29.41 -19.65 12.62
CA PHE A 62 -28.24 -19.14 13.33
C PHE A 62 -28.27 -17.62 13.45
N ARG A 63 -28.73 -16.94 12.39
CA ARG A 63 -28.97 -15.50 12.48
C ARG A 63 -29.98 -15.18 13.58
N ASN A 64 -31.10 -15.90 13.65
CA ASN A 64 -32.10 -15.64 14.67
C ASN A 64 -31.55 -15.92 16.08
N TRP A 65 -30.78 -16.99 16.28
CA TRP A 65 -30.23 -17.32 17.59
C TRP A 65 -29.08 -16.41 18.02
N LEU A 66 -28.23 -15.97 17.09
CA LEU A 66 -27.06 -15.15 17.39
C LEU A 66 -27.31 -13.64 17.25
N VAL A 67 -28.43 -13.24 16.65
CA VAL A 67 -28.71 -11.84 16.28
C VAL A 67 -30.13 -11.38 16.60
N ALA A 68 -30.95 -12.22 17.25
CA ALA A 68 -32.25 -11.78 17.74
C ALA A 68 -32.10 -10.59 18.70
N ARG A 69 -32.96 -9.60 18.50
CA ARG A 69 -33.06 -8.43 19.38
C ARG A 69 -33.53 -8.88 20.75
N SER A 70 -32.86 -8.38 21.80
CA SER A 70 -33.36 -8.44 23.18
C SER A 70 -33.58 -9.86 23.73
N ASN A 71 -32.95 -10.88 23.14
CA ASN A 71 -33.02 -12.24 23.67
C ASN A 71 -31.91 -12.46 24.71
N PHE A 72 -32.30 -12.87 25.91
CA PHE A 72 -31.38 -13.20 26.99
C PHE A 72 -30.30 -14.22 26.55
N GLY A 73 -30.68 -15.23 25.78
CA GLY A 73 -29.74 -16.23 25.26
C GLY A 73 -28.67 -15.62 24.34
N THR A 74 -29.08 -14.76 23.41
CA THR A 74 -28.16 -14.03 22.51
C THR A 74 -27.16 -13.21 23.32
N GLU A 75 -27.65 -12.40 24.26
CA GLU A 75 -26.81 -11.53 25.08
C GLU A 75 -25.81 -12.32 25.91
N GLN A 76 -26.21 -13.48 26.46
CA GLN A 76 -25.33 -14.34 27.23
C GLN A 76 -24.22 -14.96 26.36
N ILE A 77 -24.51 -15.39 25.13
CA ILE A 77 -23.49 -15.91 24.20
C ILE A 77 -22.43 -14.84 23.91
N TRP A 78 -22.86 -13.64 23.52
CA TRP A 78 -21.93 -12.55 23.20
C TRP A 78 -21.14 -12.07 24.43
N ARG A 79 -21.77 -12.07 25.61
CA ARG A 79 -21.10 -11.80 26.89
C ARG A 79 -20.01 -12.82 27.19
N THR A 80 -20.32 -14.12 27.09
CA THR A 80 -19.35 -15.19 27.30
C THR A 80 -18.19 -15.09 26.30
N ALA A 81 -18.49 -14.89 25.01
CA ALA A 81 -17.48 -14.72 24.00
C ALA A 81 -16.59 -13.49 24.25
N ARG A 82 -17.16 -12.36 24.68
CA ARG A 82 -16.38 -11.16 25.06
C ARG A 82 -15.45 -11.45 26.24
N ILE A 83 -15.96 -12.04 27.31
CA ILE A 83 -15.16 -12.31 28.51
C ILE A 83 -13.99 -13.25 28.20
N ASN A 84 -14.23 -14.28 27.39
CA ASN A 84 -13.23 -15.30 27.08
C ASN A 84 -12.19 -14.82 26.06
N TRP A 85 -12.59 -14.05 25.05
CA TRP A 85 -11.73 -13.75 23.88
C TRP A 85 -11.34 -12.27 23.75
N LEU A 86 -12.13 -11.35 24.31
CA LEU A 86 -11.87 -9.91 24.27
C LEU A 86 -11.57 -9.41 25.69
N THR A 87 -10.56 -9.98 26.34
CA THR A 87 -10.21 -9.71 27.75
C THR A 87 -9.87 -8.24 28.03
N HIS A 88 -9.46 -7.49 27.00
CA HIS A 88 -9.22 -6.05 27.08
C HIS A 88 -10.50 -5.20 27.02
N LEU A 89 -11.63 -5.79 26.59
CA LEU A 89 -12.90 -5.10 26.38
C LEU A 89 -13.75 -5.19 27.65
N ARG A 90 -14.02 -4.02 28.25
CA ARG A 90 -14.85 -3.89 29.46
C ARG A 90 -16.30 -4.31 29.20
N SER A 91 -17.05 -4.46 30.29
CA SER A 91 -18.51 -4.66 30.18
C SER A 91 -19.18 -3.46 29.49
N PRO A 92 -20.21 -3.69 28.67
CA PRO A 92 -20.96 -2.62 28.04
C PRO A 92 -21.60 -1.71 29.11
N PRO A 93 -21.68 -0.39 28.87
CA PRO A 93 -22.46 0.50 29.72
C PRO A 93 -23.94 0.08 29.79
N ASN A 94 -24.61 0.45 30.89
CA ASN A 94 -26.05 0.21 31.04
C ASN A 94 -26.81 0.78 29.83
N GLY A 95 -27.77 0.01 29.30
CA GLY A 95 -28.53 0.38 28.11
C GLY A 95 -27.83 0.09 26.76
N MET A 96 -26.62 -0.50 26.77
CA MET A 96 -25.95 -1.01 25.58
C MET A 96 -25.98 -2.55 25.54
N PRO A 97 -26.62 -3.19 24.55
CA PRO A 97 -26.60 -4.64 24.40
C PRO A 97 -25.19 -5.17 24.15
N GLU A 98 -24.84 -6.29 24.78
CA GLU A 98 -23.58 -7.03 24.62
C GLU A 98 -23.33 -7.33 23.15
N GLN A 99 -24.34 -7.84 22.44
CA GLN A 99 -24.18 -8.13 21.01
C GLN A 99 -23.77 -6.87 20.23
N CYS A 100 -24.51 -5.77 20.38
CA CYS A 100 -24.22 -4.54 19.65
C CYS A 100 -22.83 -3.99 20.01
N TYR A 101 -22.46 -4.07 21.28
CA TYR A 101 -21.20 -3.56 21.79
C TYR A 101 -20.02 -4.36 21.25
N VAL A 102 -20.07 -5.69 21.34
CA VAL A 102 -19.05 -6.59 20.79
C VAL A 102 -18.98 -6.46 19.28
N PHE A 103 -20.13 -6.43 18.60
CA PHE A 103 -20.18 -6.35 17.15
C PHE A 103 -19.51 -5.10 16.59
N LEU A 104 -19.71 -3.93 17.25
CA LEU A 104 -19.03 -2.70 16.85
C LEU A 104 -17.51 -2.77 17.02
N HIS A 105 -17.02 -3.53 18.01
CA HIS A 105 -15.60 -3.74 18.27
C HIS A 105 -14.91 -4.75 17.35
N LEU A 106 -15.64 -5.51 16.53
CA LEU A 106 -15.09 -6.38 15.48
C LEU A 106 -14.52 -5.58 14.30
N ILE A 107 -13.45 -4.81 14.54
CA ILE A 107 -12.81 -3.94 13.57
C ILE A 107 -12.25 -4.71 12.37
N GLU A 108 -11.94 -6.00 12.53
CA GLU A 108 -11.44 -6.92 11.51
C GLU A 108 -12.43 -7.07 10.36
N LEU A 109 -13.73 -6.92 10.63
CA LEU A 109 -14.79 -6.96 9.63
C LEU A 109 -14.85 -5.71 8.74
N GLY A 110 -14.09 -4.66 9.08
CA GLY A 110 -14.09 -3.39 8.36
C GLY A 110 -15.42 -2.64 8.45
N CYS A 111 -15.67 -1.76 7.49
CA CYS A 111 -16.89 -0.96 7.40
C CYS A 111 -18.13 -1.84 7.32
N GLN A 112 -19.14 -1.58 8.15
CA GLN A 112 -20.39 -2.35 8.15
C GLN A 112 -21.14 -2.29 6.82
N PHE A 113 -20.88 -1.29 5.98
CA PHE A 113 -21.60 -1.07 4.72
C PHE A 113 -20.84 -1.57 3.50
N CYS A 114 -19.57 -1.22 3.36
CA CYS A 114 -18.77 -1.57 2.19
C CYS A 114 -17.72 -2.65 2.45
N GLY A 115 -17.45 -3.02 3.71
CA GLY A 115 -16.39 -3.94 4.07
C GLY A 115 -14.96 -3.39 3.91
N ASN A 116 -14.75 -2.16 3.44
CA ASN A 116 -13.41 -1.56 3.37
C ASN A 116 -12.85 -1.32 4.78
N GLY A 117 -11.53 -1.35 4.92
CA GLY A 117 -10.84 -1.26 6.21
C GLY A 117 -10.86 -2.57 6.99
N LYS A 118 -11.15 -3.70 6.33
CA LYS A 118 -10.92 -5.04 6.89
C LYS A 118 -9.43 -5.20 7.17
N ILE A 119 -9.12 -5.75 8.34
CA ILE A 119 -7.76 -6.16 8.67
C ILE A 119 -7.65 -7.59 8.17
N ASP A 120 -6.63 -7.87 7.36
CA ASP A 120 -6.40 -9.22 6.84
C ASP A 120 -6.10 -10.16 8.02
N PRO A 121 -6.93 -11.20 8.26
CA PRO A 121 -6.66 -12.18 9.31
C PRO A 121 -5.35 -12.97 9.07
N HIS A 122 -4.78 -12.93 7.86
CA HIS A 122 -3.51 -13.58 7.51
C HIS A 122 -2.26 -12.71 7.83
N GLY A 123 -2.41 -11.61 8.58
CA GLY A 123 -1.27 -10.93 9.23
C GLY A 123 -0.50 -9.94 8.36
N GLY A 124 -1.06 -9.51 7.22
CA GLY A 124 -0.45 -8.45 6.40
C GLY A 124 -0.46 -7.08 7.08
N LEU A 125 0.51 -6.21 6.74
CA LEU A 125 0.54 -4.86 7.30
C LEU A 125 -0.74 -4.08 6.95
N PRO A 126 -1.35 -3.33 7.91
CA PRO A 126 -2.53 -2.52 7.67
C PRO A 126 -2.35 -1.59 6.45
N CYS A 127 -3.22 -1.73 5.45
CA CYS A 127 -3.17 -0.92 4.21
C CYS A 127 -4.34 0.06 4.10
N GLU A 128 -5.40 -0.14 4.89
CA GLU A 128 -6.61 0.66 4.90
C GLU A 128 -6.95 1.14 6.31
N ILE A 129 -7.51 2.36 6.40
CA ILE A 129 -7.93 2.91 7.68
C ILE A 129 -9.14 2.08 8.14
N PRO A 130 -9.09 1.42 9.31
CA PRO A 130 -10.24 0.71 9.85
C PRO A 130 -11.42 1.66 10.00
N ALA A 131 -12.60 1.10 9.81
CA ALA A 131 -13.82 1.82 10.00
C ALA A 131 -13.94 2.33 11.45
N ARG A 132 -14.33 3.58 11.61
CA ARG A 132 -14.49 4.20 12.93
C ARG A 132 -15.86 3.87 13.49
N ILE A 133 -15.93 3.68 14.80
CA ILE A 133 -17.19 3.59 15.52
C ILE A 133 -17.69 5.00 15.79
N TYR A 134 -18.86 5.33 15.27
CA TYR A 134 -19.60 6.56 15.56
C TYR A 134 -20.65 6.20 16.61
N TRP A 135 -20.27 6.29 17.88
CA TRP A 135 -21.07 5.82 19.02
C TRP A 135 -22.46 6.46 19.10
N CYS A 136 -22.59 7.75 18.77
CA CYS A 136 -23.89 8.44 18.71
C CYS A 136 -24.85 7.84 17.66
N PHE A 137 -24.33 7.19 16.62
CA PHE A 137 -25.12 6.50 15.60
C PHE A 137 -25.11 4.97 15.79
N ARG A 138 -24.28 4.46 16.71
CA ARG A 138 -24.02 3.02 16.93
C ARG A 138 -23.67 2.28 15.64
N VAL A 139 -22.82 2.90 14.80
CA VAL A 139 -22.34 2.30 13.53
C VAL A 139 -20.82 2.32 13.45
N ARG A 140 -20.24 1.30 12.84
CA ARG A 140 -18.83 1.25 12.44
C ARG A 140 -18.73 1.43 10.93
N CYS A 141 -18.25 2.58 10.47
CA CYS A 141 -18.14 2.84 9.04
C CYS A 141 -16.91 3.64 8.62
N CYS A 142 -16.55 3.54 7.35
CA CYS A 142 -15.53 4.38 6.75
C CYS A 142 -16.08 5.79 6.47
N GLN A 143 -15.19 6.76 6.29
CA GLN A 143 -15.58 8.16 6.04
C GLN A 143 -16.49 8.31 4.81
N LYS A 144 -16.25 7.52 3.76
CA LYS A 144 -17.09 7.57 2.54
C LYS A 144 -18.54 7.15 2.85
N CYS A 145 -18.72 5.99 3.49
CA CYS A 145 -20.05 5.49 3.83
C CYS A 145 -20.77 6.36 4.86
N LEU A 146 -20.03 7.03 5.76
CA LEU A 146 -20.60 8.03 6.66
C LEU A 146 -21.22 9.18 5.86
N LEU A 147 -20.47 9.77 4.92
CA LEU A 147 -20.93 10.91 4.13
C LEU A 147 -22.14 10.56 3.25
N GLU A 148 -22.18 9.34 2.69
CA GLU A 148 -23.33 8.86 1.90
C GLU A 148 -24.62 8.74 2.71
N ARG A 149 -24.53 8.51 4.03
CA ARG A 149 -25.66 8.20 4.91
C ARG A 149 -26.00 9.31 5.89
N THR A 150 -25.24 10.40 5.87
CA THR A 150 -25.47 11.53 6.74
C THR A 150 -25.87 12.77 5.95
N VAL A 151 -26.51 13.70 6.63
CA VAL A 151 -26.93 15.01 6.11
C VAL A 151 -26.52 16.08 7.10
N THR A 152 -26.13 17.25 6.61
CA THR A 152 -25.73 18.39 7.45
C THR A 152 -26.93 19.23 7.86
N SER A 153 -26.84 19.98 8.98
CA SER A 153 -27.87 20.96 9.34
C SER A 153 -28.18 21.94 8.22
N LYS A 154 -27.18 22.30 7.40
CA LYS A 154 -27.33 23.23 6.28
C LYS A 154 -28.19 22.63 5.16
N GLN A 155 -27.88 21.41 4.73
CA GLN A 155 -28.66 20.70 3.70
C GLN A 155 -30.12 20.50 4.13
N ILE A 156 -30.36 20.15 5.40
CA ILE A 156 -31.73 19.98 5.90
C ILE A 156 -32.53 21.29 5.85
N LYS A 157 -31.89 22.42 6.21
CA LYS A 157 -32.51 23.75 6.13
C LYS A 157 -32.79 24.17 4.68
N GLU A 158 -31.84 23.94 3.78
CA GLU A 158 -31.97 24.25 2.34
C GLU A 158 -33.09 23.42 1.68
N GLU A 159 -33.27 22.16 2.09
CA GLU A 159 -34.35 21.30 1.60
C GLU A 159 -35.74 21.69 2.14
N GLY A 160 -35.84 22.54 3.17
CA GLY A 160 -37.10 23.08 3.71
C GLY A 160 -38.04 22.05 4.34
N LYS A 161 -37.60 20.80 4.52
CA LYS A 161 -38.47 19.68 4.88
C LYS A 161 -38.70 19.50 6.38
N VAL A 162 -37.86 20.04 7.27
CA VAL A 162 -37.84 19.64 8.70
C VAL A 162 -37.77 20.86 9.62
N HIS A 163 -38.66 20.93 10.61
CA HIS A 163 -38.68 21.98 11.65
C HIS A 163 -37.36 22.01 12.43
N SER A 164 -36.83 23.18 12.77
CA SER A 164 -35.53 23.32 13.45
C SER A 164 -35.45 22.61 14.80
N ASP A 165 -36.58 22.51 15.51
CA ASP A 165 -36.65 21.85 16.81
C ASP A 165 -36.51 20.33 16.73
N LEU A 166 -36.88 19.72 15.59
CA LEU A 166 -36.65 18.30 15.35
C LEU A 166 -35.16 17.95 15.32
N LEU A 167 -34.32 18.88 14.85
CA LEU A 167 -32.87 18.66 14.82
C LEU A 167 -32.23 18.65 16.22
N ARG A 168 -32.88 19.25 17.22
CA ARG A 168 -32.37 19.31 18.59
C ARG A 168 -32.55 17.99 19.33
N ILE A 169 -33.55 17.19 18.94
CA ILE A 169 -33.88 15.90 19.55
C ILE A 169 -33.29 14.70 18.79
N LEU A 170 -32.48 14.94 17.75
CA LEU A 170 -31.86 13.90 16.95
C LEU A 170 -30.41 13.62 17.34
N PRO A 171 -29.98 12.34 17.32
CA PRO A 171 -28.58 11.97 17.40
C PRO A 171 -27.78 12.68 16.31
N HIS A 172 -26.65 13.25 16.71
CA HIS A 172 -25.78 13.93 15.78
C HIS A 172 -24.31 13.70 16.12
N TYR A 173 -23.46 13.91 15.13
CA TYR A 173 -22.02 13.90 15.30
C TYR A 173 -21.48 15.28 14.92
N PHE A 174 -20.56 15.79 15.73
CA PHE A 174 -19.83 17.02 15.42
C PHE A 174 -18.37 16.84 15.80
N LYS A 175 -17.47 17.48 15.04
CA LYS A 175 -16.03 17.49 15.32
C LYS A 175 -15.41 18.79 14.83
N ASN A 176 -14.89 19.60 15.75
CA ASN A 176 -14.06 20.79 15.52
C ASN A 176 -14.58 21.75 14.43
N ASN A 177 -15.30 22.82 14.78
CA ASN A 177 -15.81 23.87 13.86
C ASN A 177 -16.52 23.36 12.58
N ARG A 178 -16.84 22.06 12.48
CA ARG A 178 -17.59 21.47 11.38
C ARG A 178 -19.07 21.46 11.72
N PRO A 179 -19.95 21.58 10.70
CA PRO A 179 -21.38 21.49 10.91
C PRO A 179 -21.78 20.13 11.50
N HIS A 180 -22.84 20.14 12.29
CA HIS A 180 -23.45 18.93 12.82
C HIS A 180 -23.94 18.07 11.65
N ILE A 181 -23.65 16.78 11.72
CA ILE A 181 -24.17 15.78 10.79
C ILE A 181 -25.17 14.88 11.52
N TYR A 182 -26.24 14.51 10.82
CA TYR A 182 -27.31 13.66 11.30
C TYR A 182 -27.42 12.44 10.39
N TRP A 183 -27.89 11.32 10.95
CA TRP A 183 -28.12 10.12 10.15
C TRP A 183 -29.40 10.26 9.32
N ARG A 184 -29.32 10.11 8.00
CA ARG A 184 -30.42 10.43 7.08
C ARG A 184 -31.70 9.67 7.41
N SER A 185 -31.62 8.36 7.64
CA SER A 185 -32.82 7.56 7.95
C SER A 185 -33.44 7.91 9.30
N GLN A 186 -32.67 8.44 10.26
CA GLN A 186 -33.21 8.91 11.55
C GLN A 186 -33.93 10.24 11.39
N VAL A 187 -33.41 11.14 10.55
CA VAL A 187 -34.08 12.40 10.18
C VAL A 187 -35.41 12.10 9.49
N GLU A 188 -35.40 11.20 8.51
CA GLU A 188 -36.61 10.78 7.78
C GLU A 188 -37.64 10.14 8.72
N ALA A 189 -37.23 9.22 9.59
CA ALA A 189 -38.13 8.58 10.55
C ALA A 189 -38.73 9.57 11.54
N ALA A 190 -37.93 10.48 12.11
CA ALA A 190 -38.43 11.49 13.04
C ALA A 190 -39.37 12.49 12.36
N TYR A 191 -39.12 12.82 11.09
CA TYR A 191 -40.03 13.63 10.31
C TYR A 191 -41.37 12.93 10.06
N GLN A 192 -41.36 11.63 9.72
CA GLN A 192 -42.58 10.85 9.57
C GLN A 192 -43.35 10.71 10.89
N GLU A 193 -42.67 10.54 12.03
CA GLU A 193 -43.31 10.58 13.35
C GLU A 193 -43.97 11.94 13.61
N TYR A 194 -43.27 13.03 13.29
CA TYR A 194 -43.78 14.40 13.47
C TYR A 194 -45.00 14.70 12.61
N VAL A 195 -45.00 14.33 11.32
CA VAL A 195 -46.13 14.59 10.40
C VAL A 195 -47.41 13.89 10.85
N ASN A 196 -47.28 12.72 11.51
CA ASN A 196 -48.40 11.94 12.00
C ASN A 196 -48.83 12.30 13.44
N LEU A 197 -48.18 13.27 14.08
CA LEU A 197 -48.43 13.65 15.46
C LEU A 197 -49.53 14.71 15.56
N ASP A 198 -50.43 14.59 16.54
CA ASP A 198 -51.37 15.66 16.85
C ASP A 198 -50.62 16.84 17.51
N ARG A 199 -51.04 18.08 17.20
CA ARG A 199 -50.38 19.30 17.70
C ARG A 199 -50.32 19.37 19.21
N LYS A 200 -51.32 18.78 19.89
CA LYS A 200 -51.42 18.76 21.36
C LYS A 200 -50.34 17.89 22.02
N ASP A 201 -49.83 16.89 21.31
CA ASP A 201 -48.84 15.94 21.84
C ASP A 201 -47.40 16.36 21.49
N PHE A 202 -47.23 17.41 20.69
CA PHE A 202 -45.93 17.84 20.19
C PHE A 202 -44.92 18.14 21.29
N ASP A 203 -45.29 18.95 22.28
CA ASP A 203 -44.36 19.35 23.36
C ASP A 203 -43.93 18.15 24.21
N LYS A 204 -44.89 17.26 24.52
CA LYS A 204 -44.60 16.02 25.24
C LYS A 204 -43.68 15.10 24.44
N TRP A 205 -43.93 14.94 23.15
CA TRP A 205 -43.11 14.12 22.26
C TRP A 205 -41.68 14.68 22.13
N ILE A 206 -41.52 16.00 21.97
CA ILE A 206 -40.20 16.66 21.97
C ILE A 206 -39.47 16.39 23.30
N TYR A 207 -40.15 16.55 24.43
CA TYR A 207 -39.58 16.31 25.76
C TYR A 207 -39.12 14.85 25.91
N ASP A 208 -39.97 13.88 25.59
CA ASP A 208 -39.64 12.45 25.67
C ASP A 208 -38.44 12.10 24.77
N LYS A 209 -38.40 12.62 23.53
CA LYS A 209 -37.28 12.40 22.61
C LYS A 209 -35.99 13.06 23.09
N SER A 210 -36.08 14.20 23.77
CA SER A 210 -34.91 14.89 24.34
C SER A 210 -34.26 14.06 25.45
N ILE A 211 -35.06 13.44 26.34
CA ILE A 211 -34.57 12.53 27.38
C ILE A 211 -33.92 11.29 26.75
N GLN A 212 -34.57 10.71 25.73
CA GLN A 212 -34.00 9.56 25.02
C GLN A 212 -32.64 9.90 24.37
N LEU A 213 -32.52 11.08 23.77
CA LEU A 213 -31.26 11.54 23.18
C LEU A 213 -30.19 11.74 24.26
N GLU A 214 -30.54 12.34 25.40
CA GLU A 214 -29.60 12.56 26.50
C GLU A 214 -29.03 11.23 27.02
N GLU A 215 -29.89 10.22 27.21
CA GLU A 215 -29.47 8.89 27.63
C GLU A 215 -28.57 8.21 26.58
N GLN A 216 -28.93 8.31 25.29
CA GLN A 216 -28.08 7.79 24.21
C GLN A 216 -26.71 8.46 24.18
N ASN A 217 -26.65 9.77 24.42
CA ASN A 217 -25.39 10.51 24.47
C ASN A 217 -24.53 10.10 25.67
N LYS A 218 -25.12 9.85 26.84
CA LYS A 218 -24.43 9.32 28.02
C LYS A 218 -23.79 7.96 27.72
N ILE A 219 -24.55 7.05 27.11
CA ILE A 219 -24.06 5.73 26.69
C ILE A 219 -22.93 5.88 25.67
N ALA A 220 -23.09 6.72 24.65
CA ALA A 220 -22.09 6.95 23.63
C ALA A 220 -20.77 7.51 24.20
N ALA A 221 -20.85 8.44 25.15
CA ALA A 221 -19.69 9.00 25.83
C ALA A 221 -18.95 7.95 26.67
N ALA A 222 -19.68 7.12 27.43
CA ALA A 222 -19.11 6.03 28.21
C ALA A 222 -18.37 5.01 27.31
N CYS A 223 -18.94 4.69 26.14
CA CYS A 223 -18.28 3.84 25.15
C CYS A 223 -17.05 4.49 24.49
N ALA A 224 -17.05 5.81 24.27
CA ALA A 224 -15.93 6.52 23.63
C ALA A 224 -14.70 6.63 24.53
N GLY A 225 -14.90 6.80 25.85
CA GLY A 225 -13.83 7.01 26.85
C GLY A 225 -12.86 5.83 27.03
N SER A 226 -13.14 4.67 26.44
CA SER A 226 -12.25 3.49 26.45
C SER A 226 -11.28 3.44 25.25
N THR A 227 -11.38 4.35 24.29
CA THR A 227 -10.50 4.38 23.11
C THR A 227 -9.25 5.22 23.41
N GLN A 228 -8.16 4.56 23.83
CA GLN A 228 -6.82 5.15 24.04
C GLN A 228 -6.24 5.78 22.75
N ALA A 229 -6.73 6.94 22.32
CA ALA A 229 -6.33 7.55 21.04
C ALA A 229 -5.26 8.64 21.16
N GLU A 230 -4.89 9.08 22.38
CA GLU A 230 -4.04 10.28 22.54
C GLU A 230 -2.64 10.05 23.12
N LEU A 231 -2.31 8.85 23.63
CA LEU A 231 -0.99 8.55 24.22
C LEU A 231 0.12 8.15 23.22
N LYS A 232 -0.20 7.89 21.94
CA LYS A 232 0.69 7.09 21.07
C LYS A 232 1.55 7.84 20.04
N LYS A 233 1.48 9.17 19.91
CA LYS A 233 2.26 9.87 18.85
C LYS A 233 3.77 9.88 19.14
N ASN A 234 4.17 10.14 20.38
CA ASN A 234 5.58 10.23 20.77
C ASN A 234 6.25 8.84 20.87
N GLN A 235 5.52 7.84 21.36
CA GLN A 235 6.03 6.46 21.49
C GLN A 235 6.33 5.80 20.13
N ILE A 236 5.53 6.06 19.09
CA ILE A 236 5.75 5.48 17.76
C ILE A 236 7.01 6.05 17.11
N GLY A 237 7.25 7.35 17.28
CA GLY A 237 8.47 7.99 16.79
C GLY A 237 9.72 7.34 17.39
N GLU A 238 9.71 7.08 18.69
CA GLU A 238 10.81 6.39 19.38
C GLU A 238 10.93 4.92 18.97
N LYS A 239 9.80 4.19 18.83
CA LYS A 239 9.81 2.78 18.37
C LYS A 239 10.40 2.66 16.96
N LEU A 240 10.07 3.59 16.05
CA LEU A 240 10.66 3.68 14.71
C LEU A 240 12.16 3.94 14.74
N LYS A 241 12.62 4.90 15.56
CA LYS A 241 14.05 5.18 15.72
C LYS A 241 14.80 3.95 16.24
N MET A 242 14.26 3.30 17.27
CA MET A 242 14.84 2.10 17.85
C MET A 242 14.90 0.95 16.84
N LEU A 243 13.83 0.72 16.07
CA LEU A 243 13.78 -0.31 15.03
C LEU A 243 14.85 -0.09 13.97
N ILE A 244 14.99 1.13 13.44
CA ILE A 244 16.01 1.44 12.44
C ILE A 244 17.42 1.29 13.01
N ARG A 245 17.64 1.70 14.26
CA ARG A 245 18.93 1.51 14.95
C ARG A 245 19.26 0.03 15.16
N LYS A 246 18.27 -0.80 15.52
CA LYS A 246 18.45 -2.26 15.62
C LYS A 246 18.77 -2.88 14.27
N LEU A 247 18.02 -2.52 13.22
CA LEU A 247 18.28 -2.99 11.87
C LEU A 247 19.68 -2.58 11.39
N SER A 248 20.14 -1.36 11.65
CA SER A 248 21.46 -0.89 11.21
C SER A 248 22.62 -1.66 11.84
N LEU A 249 22.39 -2.36 12.94
CA LEU A 249 23.38 -3.23 13.59
C LEU A 249 23.39 -4.67 13.05
N VAL A 250 22.29 -5.12 12.44
CA VAL A 250 22.09 -6.52 12.02
C VAL A 250 22.23 -6.70 10.51
N VAL A 251 21.92 -5.67 9.71
CA VAL A 251 22.05 -5.75 8.25
C VAL A 251 23.52 -5.71 7.83
N PRO A 252 23.92 -6.45 6.77
CA PRO A 252 25.30 -6.44 6.32
C PRO A 252 25.71 -5.08 5.75
N ASN A 253 26.98 -4.72 5.90
CA ASN A 253 27.53 -3.44 5.51
C ASN A 253 28.79 -3.57 4.66
N ASP A 254 28.64 -4.14 3.47
CA ASP A 254 29.77 -4.48 2.59
C ASP A 254 30.47 -3.25 1.98
N ALA A 255 29.85 -2.08 2.08
CA ALA A 255 30.34 -0.84 1.48
C ALA A 255 31.08 0.07 2.47
N ASN A 256 31.51 -0.46 3.63
CA ASN A 256 32.16 0.30 4.71
C ASN A 256 31.44 1.60 5.07
N ARG A 257 30.10 1.59 4.99
CA ARG A 257 29.30 2.79 5.28
C ARG A 257 29.32 3.05 6.78
N THR A 258 29.28 4.33 7.16
CA THR A 258 29.00 4.67 8.55
C THR A 258 27.60 4.18 8.94
N GLN A 259 27.38 3.91 10.22
CA GLN A 259 26.06 3.47 10.72
C GLN A 259 24.94 4.45 10.32
N ARG A 260 25.22 5.76 10.35
CA ARG A 260 24.28 6.81 9.91
C ARG A 260 23.89 6.66 8.43
N GLN A 261 24.82 6.31 7.56
CA GLN A 261 24.55 6.08 6.14
C GLN A 261 23.69 4.81 5.94
N VAL A 262 23.94 3.74 6.70
CA VAL A 262 23.10 2.53 6.68
C VAL A 262 21.67 2.86 7.10
N GLU A 263 21.49 3.66 8.17
CA GLU A 263 20.16 4.11 8.60
C GLU A 263 19.43 4.94 7.54
N VAL A 264 20.15 5.78 6.80
CA VAL A 264 19.57 6.55 5.69
C VAL A 264 19.06 5.63 4.58
N GLU A 265 19.82 4.59 4.23
CA GLU A 265 19.39 3.60 3.23
C GLU A 265 18.19 2.76 3.70
N LEU A 266 18.16 2.36 4.96
CA LEU A 266 17.00 1.70 5.57
C LEU A 266 15.75 2.61 5.50
N LYS A 267 15.89 3.90 5.80
CA LYS A 267 14.80 4.89 5.67
C LYS A 267 14.37 5.14 4.22
N ARG A 268 15.19 4.77 3.23
CA ARG A 268 14.87 4.85 1.79
C ARG A 268 14.12 3.64 1.27
N CYS A 269 13.94 2.59 2.08
CA CYS A 269 13.09 1.44 1.76
C CYS A 269 11.64 1.87 1.50
N ALA A 270 11.01 1.23 0.52
CA ALA A 270 9.66 1.57 0.06
C ALA A 270 8.65 1.33 1.19
N THR A 271 8.78 0.21 1.91
CA THR A 271 7.95 -0.10 3.07
C THR A 271 8.09 0.98 4.15
N TYR A 272 9.30 1.39 4.53
CA TYR A 272 9.48 2.47 5.51
C TYR A 272 8.81 3.77 5.05
N LYS A 273 9.09 4.22 3.82
CA LYS A 273 8.48 5.43 3.26
C LYS A 273 6.95 5.37 3.24
N LYS A 274 6.36 4.23 2.88
CA LYS A 274 4.90 4.07 2.82
C LYS A 274 4.22 4.42 4.14
N TYR A 275 4.84 4.10 5.27
CA TYR A 275 4.26 4.29 6.61
C TYR A 275 4.75 5.55 7.34
N THR A 276 5.88 6.15 6.93
CA THR A 276 6.48 7.30 7.65
C THR A 276 6.51 8.61 6.86
N THR A 277 6.07 8.64 5.60
CA THR A 277 6.10 9.89 4.80
C THR A 277 5.12 10.90 5.39
N ASN A 278 5.66 12.04 5.86
CA ASN A 278 4.96 13.06 6.65
C ASN A 278 3.69 13.64 5.98
N ASN A 279 3.59 13.60 4.66
CA ASN A 279 2.46 14.17 3.92
C ASN A 279 1.23 13.26 3.87
N ASN A 280 1.28 12.06 4.46
CA ASN A 280 0.16 11.11 4.39
C ASN A 280 -0.45 10.86 5.78
N ASN A 281 -1.51 11.60 6.12
CA ASN A 281 -2.31 11.39 7.34
C ASN A 281 -2.80 9.93 7.50
N LYS A 282 -2.97 9.21 6.37
CA LYS A 282 -3.31 7.78 6.38
C LYS A 282 -2.16 6.93 6.92
N ALA A 283 -0.93 7.13 6.47
CA ALA A 283 0.24 6.36 6.88
C ALA A 283 0.50 6.46 8.39
N ASN A 284 0.45 7.68 8.92
CA ASN A 284 0.56 7.96 10.35
C ASN A 284 -0.56 7.34 11.20
N PHE A 285 -1.74 7.13 10.61
CA PHE A 285 -2.83 6.43 11.28
C PHE A 285 -2.60 4.92 11.28
N LEU A 286 -2.21 4.35 10.13
CA LEU A 286 -2.00 2.91 9.97
C LEU A 286 -0.92 2.36 10.91
N ILE A 287 0.19 3.09 11.06
CA ILE A 287 1.28 2.65 11.94
C ILE A 287 0.89 2.63 13.43
N ARG A 288 -0.14 3.38 13.84
CA ARG A 288 -0.69 3.34 15.21
C ARG A 288 -1.46 2.06 15.50
N LEU A 289 -1.83 1.31 14.47
CA LEU A 289 -2.58 0.07 14.55
C LEU A 289 -1.67 -1.16 14.63
N PHE A 290 -0.36 -0.99 14.51
CA PHE A 290 0.58 -2.10 14.57
C PHE A 290 0.54 -2.73 15.98
N ASN A 291 0.33 -4.04 16.01
CA ASN A 291 0.60 -4.89 17.17
C ASN A 291 2.05 -5.40 17.02
N GLU A 292 2.53 -6.24 17.95
CA GLU A 292 3.92 -6.72 17.89
C GLU A 292 4.20 -7.54 16.61
N ASP A 293 3.28 -8.41 16.16
CA ASP A 293 3.44 -9.16 14.92
C ASP A 293 3.58 -8.24 13.69
N HIS A 294 2.78 -7.17 13.62
CA HIS A 294 2.89 -6.17 12.56
C HIS A 294 4.26 -5.44 12.61
N TRP A 295 4.81 -5.19 13.80
CA TRP A 295 6.14 -4.58 13.93
C TRP A 295 7.25 -5.52 13.45
N ASP A 296 7.14 -6.82 13.73
CA ASP A 296 8.09 -7.83 13.27
C ASP A 296 8.02 -8.01 11.76
N LEU A 297 6.82 -8.12 11.19
CA LEU A 297 6.64 -8.16 9.74
C LEU A 297 7.18 -6.90 9.06
N PHE A 298 6.90 -5.72 9.61
CA PHE A 298 7.41 -4.46 9.10
C PHE A 298 8.94 -4.41 9.11
N GLN A 299 9.57 -4.89 10.18
CA GLN A 299 11.02 -5.00 10.29
C GLN A 299 11.60 -5.94 9.22
N ASN A 300 10.97 -7.11 9.02
CA ASN A 300 11.43 -8.11 8.06
C ASN A 300 11.31 -7.64 6.61
N LEU A 301 10.21 -6.96 6.26
CA LEU A 301 10.02 -6.38 4.93
C LEU A 301 11.08 -5.32 4.62
N ILE A 302 11.39 -4.42 5.57
CA ILE A 302 12.46 -3.44 5.38
C ILE A 302 13.82 -4.13 5.18
N ARG A 303 14.10 -5.17 5.97
CA ARG A 303 15.34 -5.95 5.86
C ARG A 303 15.47 -6.59 4.47
N GLN A 304 14.40 -7.20 3.97
CA GLN A 304 14.39 -7.83 2.65
C GLN A 304 14.58 -6.80 1.53
N GLU A 305 13.87 -5.67 1.58
CA GLU A 305 14.03 -4.59 0.58
C GLU A 305 15.44 -4.01 0.59
N TYR A 306 16.06 -3.88 1.77
CA TYR A 306 17.45 -3.46 1.89
C TYR A 306 18.40 -4.46 1.23
N GLU A 307 18.21 -5.75 1.52
CA GLU A 307 19.01 -6.85 0.99
C GLU A 307 18.94 -6.92 -0.55
N GLU A 308 17.75 -6.79 -1.12
CA GLU A 308 17.56 -6.76 -2.58
C GLU A 308 18.29 -5.57 -3.23
N LYS A 309 18.19 -4.38 -2.62
CA LYS A 309 18.92 -3.20 -3.08
C LYS A 309 20.44 -3.36 -2.96
N ARG A 310 20.91 -3.98 -1.87
CA ARG A 310 22.31 -4.30 -1.62
C ARG A 310 22.85 -5.23 -2.71
N LYS A 311 22.19 -6.37 -2.94
CA LYS A 311 22.55 -7.32 -4.01
C LYS A 311 22.55 -6.68 -5.40
N TYR A 312 21.55 -5.86 -5.70
CA TYR A 312 21.49 -5.14 -6.96
C TYR A 312 22.66 -4.15 -7.13
N ALA A 313 23.01 -3.41 -6.07
CA ALA A 313 24.15 -2.50 -6.11
C ALA A 313 25.48 -3.26 -6.26
N ALA A 314 25.65 -4.38 -5.55
CA ALA A 314 26.83 -5.23 -5.62
C ALA A 314 27.00 -5.84 -7.03
N LEU A 315 25.93 -6.38 -7.61
CA LEU A 315 25.89 -6.85 -9.00
C LEU A 315 26.35 -5.76 -9.98
N ARG A 316 25.84 -4.53 -9.82
CA ARG A 316 26.21 -3.40 -10.69
C ARG A 316 27.68 -3.01 -10.55
N ALA A 317 28.22 -3.04 -9.34
CA ALA A 317 29.63 -2.77 -9.08
C ALA A 317 30.53 -3.84 -9.72
N GLN A 318 30.22 -5.13 -9.53
CA GLN A 318 30.97 -6.22 -10.17
C GLN A 318 30.89 -6.18 -11.70
N GLN A 319 29.70 -5.95 -12.27
CA GLN A 319 29.56 -5.80 -13.71
C GLN A 319 30.43 -4.67 -14.26
N PHE A 320 30.56 -3.56 -13.50
CA PHE A 320 31.43 -2.44 -13.86
C PHE A 320 32.91 -2.81 -13.78
N ASP A 321 33.31 -3.58 -12.76
CA ASP A 321 34.69 -4.05 -12.59
C ASP A 321 35.09 -5.04 -13.69
N ILE A 322 34.25 -6.08 -13.92
CA ILE A 322 34.39 -7.02 -15.03
C ILE A 322 34.51 -6.26 -16.34
N PHE A 323 33.62 -5.29 -16.59
CA PHE A 323 33.68 -4.48 -17.80
C PHE A 323 35.02 -3.76 -17.96
N CYS A 324 35.53 -3.11 -16.90
CA CYS A 324 36.83 -2.43 -16.94
C CYS A 324 37.99 -3.41 -17.18
N LYS A 325 38.00 -4.55 -16.49
CA LYS A 325 39.08 -5.55 -16.59
C LYS A 325 39.08 -6.30 -17.92
N THR A 326 37.89 -6.66 -18.43
CA THR A 326 37.76 -7.23 -19.78
C THR A 326 38.31 -6.24 -20.82
N TYR A 327 38.07 -4.94 -20.63
CA TYR A 327 38.54 -3.90 -21.54
C TYR A 327 40.05 -3.64 -21.42
N SER A 328 40.64 -3.70 -20.23
CA SER A 328 42.10 -3.56 -20.05
C SER A 328 42.90 -4.71 -20.67
N MET A 329 42.27 -5.87 -20.85
CA MET A 329 42.88 -7.02 -21.54
C MET A 329 42.85 -6.90 -23.07
N VAL A 330 42.08 -5.95 -23.62
CA VAL A 330 42.07 -5.68 -25.06
C VAL A 330 43.23 -4.72 -25.37
N PRO A 331 44.21 -5.10 -26.22
CA PRO A 331 45.36 -4.23 -26.55
C PRO A 331 44.94 -2.85 -27.06
N GLU A 332 45.76 -1.82 -26.78
CA GLU A 332 45.50 -0.38 -27.05
C GLU A 332 45.05 -0.02 -28.48
N LYS A 333 45.27 -0.92 -29.45
CA LYS A 333 44.79 -0.78 -30.83
C LYS A 333 43.60 -1.70 -31.05
N PHE A 334 42.44 -1.31 -30.52
CA PHE A 334 41.18 -2.05 -30.60
C PHE A 334 40.90 -2.62 -32.01
N SER A 335 40.87 -3.94 -32.14
CA SER A 335 40.03 -4.56 -33.17
C SER A 335 38.59 -4.49 -32.68
N MET A 336 37.87 -3.43 -33.08
CA MET A 336 36.43 -3.20 -32.85
C MET A 336 35.52 -4.33 -33.37
N LYS A 337 36.10 -5.42 -33.88
CA LYS A 337 35.42 -6.57 -34.43
C LYS A 337 35.17 -7.67 -33.40
N ASP A 338 35.88 -7.68 -32.27
CA ASP A 338 35.79 -8.74 -31.27
C ASP A 338 34.35 -8.88 -30.71
N PRO A 339 33.75 -10.08 -30.77
CA PRO A 339 32.45 -10.38 -30.18
C PRO A 339 32.32 -9.95 -28.72
N ILE A 340 33.35 -10.11 -27.88
CA ILE A 340 33.20 -9.80 -26.44
C ILE A 340 32.94 -8.31 -26.21
N ILE A 341 33.61 -7.43 -26.94
CA ILE A 341 33.42 -5.97 -26.85
C ILE A 341 32.02 -5.57 -27.32
N LYS A 342 31.51 -6.26 -28.34
CA LYS A 342 30.19 -5.99 -28.95
C LYS A 342 29.03 -6.46 -28.11
N TYR A 343 29.20 -7.57 -27.41
CA TYR A 343 28.09 -8.34 -26.85
C TYR A 343 28.19 -8.63 -25.35
N LEU A 344 29.23 -8.18 -24.64
CA LEU A 344 29.39 -8.42 -23.20
C LEU A 344 28.13 -8.11 -22.37
N PRO A 345 27.41 -6.98 -22.54
CA PRO A 345 26.18 -6.71 -21.78
C PRO A 345 25.03 -7.67 -22.08
N TYR A 346 25.12 -8.47 -23.14
CA TYR A 346 24.14 -9.46 -23.55
C TYR A 346 24.45 -10.86 -23.04
N CYS A 347 25.70 -11.13 -22.64
CA CYS A 347 26.15 -12.40 -22.07
C CYS A 347 25.31 -12.76 -20.83
N ARG A 348 24.93 -14.04 -20.71
CA ARG A 348 24.11 -14.55 -19.62
C ARG A 348 24.88 -14.48 -18.31
N SER A 349 26.13 -14.92 -18.29
CA SER A 349 26.97 -14.90 -17.09
C SER A 349 27.25 -13.46 -16.62
N PHE A 350 27.20 -12.48 -17.53
CA PHE A 350 27.29 -11.07 -17.19
C PHE A 350 25.98 -10.51 -16.62
N LYS A 351 24.83 -10.85 -17.21
CA LYS A 351 23.50 -10.36 -16.78
C LYS A 351 23.02 -10.98 -15.48
N THR A 352 23.17 -12.29 -15.38
CA THR A 352 22.71 -13.13 -14.27
C THR A 352 23.87 -14.01 -13.84
N PRO A 353 24.78 -13.47 -13.01
CA PRO A 353 25.86 -14.23 -12.43
C PRO A 353 25.37 -15.49 -11.72
N TYR A 354 26.09 -16.59 -11.88
CA TYR A 354 25.83 -17.83 -11.15
C TYR A 354 26.57 -17.90 -9.80
N TRP A 355 27.39 -16.88 -9.50
CA TRP A 355 28.14 -16.74 -8.25
C TRP A 355 27.51 -15.69 -7.33
N ASP A 356 27.97 -15.64 -6.08
CA ASP A 356 27.54 -14.63 -5.11
C ASP A 356 28.15 -13.27 -5.43
N VAL A 357 27.32 -12.35 -5.91
CA VAL A 357 27.72 -10.99 -6.29
C VAL A 357 28.11 -10.09 -5.11
N THR A 358 27.89 -10.56 -3.87
CA THR A 358 28.22 -9.80 -2.66
C THR A 358 29.66 -10.03 -2.19
N VAL A 359 30.33 -11.05 -2.72
CA VAL A 359 31.73 -11.39 -2.40
C VAL A 359 32.65 -10.81 -3.49
N PRO A 360 33.80 -10.20 -3.15
CA PRO A 360 34.79 -9.77 -4.15
C PRO A 360 35.23 -10.92 -5.06
N LEU A 361 35.34 -10.65 -6.36
CA LEU A 361 35.82 -11.64 -7.33
C LEU A 361 37.33 -11.84 -7.17
N GLU A 362 37.77 -13.09 -7.11
CA GLU A 362 39.19 -13.43 -7.16
C GLU A 362 39.73 -13.26 -8.59
N ASP A 363 40.90 -12.64 -8.72
CA ASP A 363 41.53 -12.39 -10.03
C ASP A 363 41.74 -13.68 -10.83
N ASN A 364 42.09 -14.77 -10.15
CA ASN A 364 42.32 -16.07 -10.78
C ASN A 364 41.04 -16.65 -11.41
N PHE A 365 39.90 -16.56 -10.71
CA PHE A 365 38.59 -16.99 -11.23
C PHE A 365 38.16 -16.11 -12.41
N LEU A 366 38.35 -14.79 -12.28
CA LEU A 366 37.98 -13.83 -13.32
C LEU A 366 38.73 -14.11 -14.64
N GLU A 367 40.05 -14.31 -14.56
CA GLU A 367 40.91 -14.47 -15.74
C GLU A 367 40.83 -15.87 -16.36
N LYS A 368 40.79 -16.93 -15.54
CA LYS A 368 40.86 -18.31 -16.04
C LYS A 368 39.52 -18.95 -16.35
N GLU A 369 38.43 -18.47 -15.74
CA GLU A 369 37.11 -19.10 -15.89
C GLU A 369 36.07 -18.14 -16.49
N LEU A 370 35.90 -16.97 -15.87
CA LEU A 370 34.80 -16.07 -16.22
C LEU A 370 35.00 -15.40 -17.58
N ILE A 371 36.16 -14.80 -17.84
CA ILE A 371 36.44 -14.13 -19.12
C ILE A 371 36.35 -15.10 -20.31
N PRO A 372 36.96 -16.30 -20.27
CA PRO A 372 36.79 -17.30 -21.34
C PRO A 372 35.32 -17.68 -21.58
N THR A 373 34.54 -17.83 -20.49
CA THR A 373 33.10 -18.11 -20.59
C THR A 373 32.35 -16.97 -21.29
N LEU A 374 32.65 -15.72 -20.93
CA LEU A 374 32.06 -14.53 -21.54
C LEU A 374 32.45 -14.40 -23.03
N CYS A 375 33.69 -14.74 -23.39
CA CYS A 375 34.14 -14.79 -24.79
C CYS A 375 33.31 -15.78 -25.60
N ASN A 376 33.09 -16.99 -25.08
CA ASN A 376 32.29 -18.03 -25.73
C ASN A 376 30.83 -17.62 -25.89
N GLU A 377 30.23 -17.04 -24.85
CA GLU A 377 28.86 -16.53 -24.90
C GLU A 377 28.72 -15.41 -25.94
N ALA A 378 29.65 -14.45 -25.96
CA ALA A 378 29.66 -13.36 -26.92
C ALA A 378 29.84 -13.84 -28.37
N ALA A 379 30.75 -14.80 -28.59
CA ALA A 379 30.95 -15.42 -29.90
C ALA A 379 29.71 -16.19 -30.36
N ALA A 380 29.01 -16.88 -29.45
CA ALA A 380 27.76 -17.55 -29.76
C ALA A 380 26.66 -16.54 -30.16
N ILE A 381 26.57 -15.40 -29.47
CA ILE A 381 25.62 -14.32 -29.82
C ILE A 381 25.95 -13.75 -31.20
N ALA A 382 27.24 -13.52 -31.50
CA ALA A 382 27.68 -13.01 -32.79
C ALA A 382 27.33 -13.92 -33.98
N LYS A 383 27.16 -15.22 -33.74
CA LYS A 383 26.77 -16.23 -34.75
C LYS A 383 25.26 -16.37 -34.95
N ARG A 384 24.42 -15.76 -34.09
CA ARG A 384 22.96 -15.85 -34.20
C ARG A 384 22.44 -15.02 -35.38
N SER A 385 21.40 -15.52 -36.05
CA SER A 385 20.72 -14.82 -37.16
C SER A 385 19.81 -13.68 -36.68
N GLU A 386 19.43 -13.66 -35.39
CA GLU A 386 18.64 -12.60 -34.79
C GLU A 386 19.43 -11.29 -34.60
N ARG A 387 18.79 -10.16 -34.91
CA ARG A 387 19.36 -8.80 -34.83
C ARG A 387 19.57 -8.34 -33.38
N THR A 388 20.52 -8.93 -32.67
CA THR A 388 21.08 -8.28 -31.48
C THR A 388 22.10 -7.25 -31.97
N TYR A 389 21.72 -5.96 -31.95
CA TYR A 389 22.63 -4.90 -32.37
C TYR A 389 23.81 -4.81 -31.39
N PRO A 390 25.06 -4.84 -31.88
CA PRO A 390 26.22 -4.58 -31.02
C PRO A 390 26.06 -3.26 -30.29
N ILE A 391 26.50 -3.21 -29.03
CA ILE A 391 26.57 -1.93 -28.29
C ILE A 391 27.47 -0.92 -28.99
N THR A 392 28.32 -1.44 -29.88
CA THR A 392 29.21 -0.66 -30.71
C THR A 392 28.59 -0.09 -31.99
N THR A 393 27.26 -0.13 -32.14
CA THR A 393 26.60 0.39 -33.34
C THR A 393 25.82 1.67 -33.06
N LEU A 394 25.74 2.52 -34.08
CA LEU A 394 24.92 3.73 -34.04
C LEU A 394 23.45 3.38 -33.82
N THR A 395 22.97 2.29 -34.40
CA THR A 395 21.62 1.76 -34.21
C THR A 395 21.31 1.48 -32.73
N TYR A 396 22.29 0.92 -31.99
CA TYR A 396 22.16 0.73 -30.56
C TYR A 396 22.11 2.06 -29.79
N ALA A 397 23.02 2.99 -30.09
CA ALA A 397 23.03 4.30 -29.43
C ALA A 397 21.70 5.08 -29.60
N LEU A 398 21.09 5.01 -30.79
CA LEU A 398 19.78 5.62 -31.06
C LEU A 398 18.62 4.93 -30.35
N SER A 399 18.75 3.64 -30.03
CA SER A 399 17.72 2.89 -29.31
C SER A 399 17.56 3.36 -27.86
N LEU A 400 18.59 4.01 -27.30
CA LEU A 400 18.60 4.61 -25.97
C LEU A 400 17.85 5.96 -25.98
N ARG A 401 16.53 5.92 -26.22
CA ARG A 401 15.67 7.12 -26.32
C ARG A 401 15.68 7.92 -25.02
N ASN A 402 15.78 9.26 -25.12
CA ASN A 402 15.72 10.27 -24.05
C ASN A 402 16.97 10.45 -23.17
N ARG A 403 18.14 10.02 -23.61
CA ARG A 403 19.39 10.42 -22.96
C ARG A 403 20.11 11.48 -23.80
N HIS A 404 20.79 12.40 -23.11
CA HIS A 404 21.76 13.29 -23.73
C HIS A 404 23.01 12.46 -24.05
N LEU A 405 23.27 12.18 -25.34
CA LEU A 405 24.22 11.14 -25.77
C LEU A 405 25.24 11.63 -26.83
N PHE A 406 25.08 12.84 -27.36
CA PHE A 406 25.83 13.30 -28.52
C PHE A 406 26.62 14.56 -28.20
N HIS A 407 27.84 14.61 -28.73
CA HIS A 407 28.78 15.73 -28.60
C HIS A 407 29.26 16.17 -29.98
N CYS A 408 29.43 17.47 -30.16
CA CYS A 408 30.06 18.04 -31.35
C CYS A 408 31.57 18.05 -31.14
N LYS A 409 32.32 17.34 -32.00
CA LYS A 409 33.78 17.29 -31.86
C LYS A 409 34.44 18.63 -32.22
N LEU A 410 33.79 19.44 -33.06
CA LEU A 410 34.31 20.75 -33.47
C LEU A 410 34.34 21.77 -32.32
N CYS A 411 33.46 21.64 -31.33
CA CYS A 411 33.47 22.49 -30.15
C CYS A 411 34.49 22.09 -29.09
N GLU A 412 34.95 20.84 -29.10
CA GLU A 412 35.88 20.30 -28.10
C GLU A 412 37.24 21.04 -28.14
N ASN A 413 37.62 21.55 -29.32
CA ASN A 413 38.86 22.31 -29.54
C ASN A 413 38.78 23.80 -29.16
N ILE A 414 37.59 24.34 -28.84
CA ILE A 414 37.38 25.79 -28.62
C ILE A 414 37.32 26.13 -27.11
N GLY A 415 37.58 25.17 -26.23
CA GLY A 415 37.72 25.41 -24.78
C GLY A 415 36.42 25.72 -24.02
N SER A 416 35.25 25.62 -24.67
CA SER A 416 33.95 25.59 -23.98
C SER A 416 33.39 24.17 -24.00
N PRO A 417 33.11 23.54 -22.85
CA PRO A 417 32.55 22.19 -22.83
C PRO A 417 31.18 22.24 -23.49
N THR A 418 31.04 21.57 -24.63
CA THR A 418 29.74 21.46 -25.29
C THR A 418 28.79 20.71 -24.36
N PRO A 419 27.58 21.24 -24.10
CA PRO A 419 26.59 20.50 -23.34
C PRO A 419 26.27 19.20 -24.06
N VAL A 420 25.98 18.15 -23.31
CA VAL A 420 25.58 16.87 -23.90
C VAL A 420 24.17 17.03 -24.46
N LEU A 421 24.01 16.75 -25.75
CA LEU A 421 22.82 17.10 -26.51
C LEU A 421 22.02 15.85 -26.91
N ALA A 422 20.71 16.00 -27.14
CA ALA A 422 19.95 14.99 -27.84
C ALA A 422 20.31 15.03 -29.34
N TYR A 423 20.01 13.96 -30.07
CA TYR A 423 20.33 13.85 -31.50
C TYR A 423 19.83 15.04 -32.32
N LYS A 424 18.60 15.47 -32.07
CA LYS A 424 17.98 16.62 -32.77
C LYS A 424 18.76 17.90 -32.51
N ASP A 425 19.25 18.08 -31.29
CA ASP A 425 19.93 19.30 -30.87
C ASP A 425 21.35 19.35 -31.45
N VAL A 426 22.06 18.22 -31.57
CA VAL A 426 23.38 18.19 -32.24
C VAL A 426 23.25 18.48 -33.74
N LYS A 427 22.23 17.96 -34.40
CA LYS A 427 22.01 18.25 -35.83
C LYS A 427 21.78 19.76 -36.04
N LEU A 428 20.93 20.36 -35.22
CA LEU A 428 20.67 21.80 -35.25
C LEU A 428 21.93 22.61 -34.93
N HIS A 429 22.70 22.17 -33.94
CA HIS A 429 23.95 22.81 -33.55
C HIS A 429 24.98 22.80 -34.69
N LEU A 430 25.19 21.67 -35.36
CA LEU A 430 26.13 21.57 -36.50
C LEU A 430 25.72 22.46 -37.67
N GLN A 431 24.41 22.59 -37.93
CA GLN A 431 23.90 23.46 -38.99
C GLN A 431 24.02 24.95 -38.64
N THR A 432 23.81 25.32 -37.38
CA THR A 432 23.73 26.73 -36.96
C THR A 432 25.07 27.31 -36.50
N GLN A 433 25.93 26.51 -35.88
CA GLN A 433 27.21 26.96 -35.30
C GLN A 433 28.43 26.61 -36.16
N HIS A 434 28.31 25.61 -37.05
CA HIS A 434 29.42 25.12 -37.87
C HIS A 434 29.11 25.08 -39.38
N ASP A 435 27.96 25.61 -39.82
CA ASP A 435 27.48 25.64 -41.23
C ASP A 435 27.54 24.30 -41.99
N VAL A 436 27.38 23.17 -41.27
CA VAL A 436 27.44 21.84 -41.87
C VAL A 436 26.10 21.49 -42.52
N LYS A 437 26.03 21.52 -43.85
CA LYS A 437 24.77 21.37 -44.62
C LYS A 437 24.35 19.92 -44.86
N ASN A 438 25.30 19.02 -45.13
CA ASN A 438 25.02 17.62 -45.48
C ASN A 438 25.45 16.66 -44.36
N ILE A 439 24.55 16.39 -43.42
CA ILE A 439 24.84 15.54 -42.26
C ILE A 439 24.41 14.09 -42.55
N SER A 440 25.36 13.15 -42.67
CA SER A 440 25.02 11.73 -42.63
C SER A 440 25.62 10.97 -41.45
N MET A 441 24.69 10.38 -40.71
CA MET A 441 24.91 9.62 -39.49
C MET A 441 25.94 8.51 -39.59
N LYS A 442 25.94 7.78 -40.70
CA LYS A 442 26.76 6.58 -40.81
C LYS A 442 28.26 6.90 -40.85
N TRP A 443 28.62 8.04 -41.42
CA TRP A 443 30.01 8.43 -41.62
C TRP A 443 30.45 9.55 -40.66
N MET A 444 29.54 10.37 -40.14
CA MET A 444 29.88 11.44 -39.19
C MET A 444 30.04 10.98 -37.75
N THR A 445 29.44 9.85 -37.37
CA THR A 445 29.35 9.50 -35.96
C THR A 445 30.44 8.51 -35.57
N THR A 446 31.33 8.92 -34.68
CA THR A 446 32.21 8.01 -33.95
C THR A 446 31.65 7.75 -32.57
N ILE A 447 31.64 6.49 -32.15
CA ILE A 447 31.09 6.09 -30.86
C ILE A 447 32.24 5.77 -29.92
N ASN A 448 32.24 6.41 -28.74
CA ASN A 448 33.14 6.02 -27.66
C ASN A 448 32.56 4.81 -26.92
N TYR A 449 32.95 3.61 -27.32
CA TYR A 449 32.42 2.36 -26.74
C TYR A 449 32.73 2.17 -25.27
N LEU A 450 33.87 2.67 -24.80
CA LEU A 450 34.19 2.65 -23.37
C LEU A 450 33.17 3.51 -22.60
N ALA A 451 32.82 4.68 -23.13
CA ALA A 451 31.77 5.53 -22.57
C ALA A 451 30.39 4.85 -22.68
N VAL A 452 30.07 4.21 -23.81
CA VAL A 452 28.82 3.44 -23.98
C VAL A 452 28.70 2.32 -22.94
N GLY A 453 29.74 1.50 -22.77
CA GLY A 453 29.73 0.41 -21.81
C GLY A 453 29.67 0.90 -20.37
N LYS A 454 30.43 1.94 -20.01
CA LYS A 454 30.28 2.64 -18.72
C LYS A 454 28.85 3.17 -18.51
N SER A 455 28.19 3.64 -19.59
CA SER A 455 26.81 4.15 -19.57
C SER A 455 25.73 3.12 -19.25
N ILE A 456 25.94 1.89 -19.69
CA ILE A 456 25.02 0.76 -19.47
C ILE A 456 25.03 0.34 -17.99
N LEU A 457 26.15 0.60 -17.30
CA LEU A 457 26.45 0.08 -15.98
C LEU A 457 26.24 1.10 -14.85
N LYS A 458 26.40 2.41 -15.11
CA LYS A 458 26.18 3.50 -14.14
C LYS A 458 24.83 4.22 -14.38
N ARG A 459 24.27 4.83 -13.33
CA ARG A 459 22.98 5.57 -13.38
C ARG A 459 23.06 6.93 -14.08
N ASP A 460 24.21 7.61 -13.99
CA ASP A 460 24.38 9.00 -14.46
C ASP A 460 25.23 9.14 -15.71
N SER A 461 25.53 8.02 -16.37
CA SER A 461 26.57 7.98 -17.38
C SER A 461 26.01 8.32 -18.77
N GLN A 462 26.60 9.36 -19.33
CA GLN A 462 26.39 9.84 -20.69
C GLN A 462 27.15 8.92 -21.65
N VAL A 463 26.46 8.48 -22.70
CA VAL A 463 27.17 7.96 -23.89
C VAL A 463 27.76 9.17 -24.58
N VAL A 464 29.00 9.06 -25.06
CA VAL A 464 29.61 10.10 -25.88
C VAL A 464 29.73 9.58 -27.30
N CYS A 465 28.87 10.09 -28.18
CA CYS A 465 29.00 9.93 -29.63
C CYS A 465 29.48 11.25 -30.22
N PHE A 466 30.60 11.22 -30.95
CA PHE A 466 31.19 12.39 -31.60
C PHE A 466 30.68 12.54 -33.02
N PHE A 467 30.28 13.75 -33.39
CA PHE A 467 30.03 14.12 -34.78
C PHE A 467 31.23 14.86 -35.39
N PHE A 468 31.61 14.44 -36.60
CA PHE A 468 32.64 15.07 -37.44
C PHE A 468 32.00 15.68 -38.68
N PRO A 469 32.51 16.81 -39.21
CA PRO A 469 32.21 17.19 -40.58
C PRO A 469 32.83 16.18 -41.56
N LEU A 470 32.25 16.04 -42.75
CA LEU A 470 33.02 15.58 -43.90
C LEU A 470 33.80 16.82 -44.32
N ASP A 471 35.12 16.67 -44.48
CA ASP A 471 35.85 17.64 -45.29
C ASP A 471 35.20 17.61 -46.68
N ASP A 472 34.74 18.76 -47.16
CA ASP A 472 34.37 18.94 -48.57
C ASP A 472 35.64 18.95 -49.44
#